data_AF-A0A2W7JSD8-F1
#
_entry.id   AF-A0A2W7JSD8-F1
#
_cell.length_a   1.000
_cell.length_b   1.000
_cell.length_c   1.000
_cell.angle_alpha   90.00
_cell.angle_beta   90.00
_cell.angle_gamma   90.00
#
_symmetry.space_group_name_H-M   'P 1'
#
loop_
_entity.id
_entity.type
_entity.pdbx_description
1 polymer ?
#
loop_
_entity_poly.entity_id
_entity_poly.type
_entity_poly.pdbx_seq_one_letter_code
_entity_poly.pdbx_strand_id
1 'polypeptide(L)'
;MRRAISITVLSALAGLAQAQDTNNFNCSNFLQFGISADQTRTAFNKHPETMAWNWFVCLNQPDAQGYNRVWESFKPSDQVYLANGVNPGSYDSRMKPPDEVLKQAKALGLDANRLLHNLNATQQVDGMSLEMGGTVVPEAQRGQVVRFQLLMSQDTYNYIVKNNVYNVDGQEALTSNLNFPATAWELKAAWLWIGADMDYKKKLENDGYYTAQAYYQQGTDYRVGYAALSGLHVVNKLDSSWVWTTFENVNNRKYTVTKGHPPRPMTNSTGPTSDAIPVNTQFQANNPTLSKYELIGVEYQPKTQVLANSQLESAFQDTSSCLACHGTAAYSKTDGYFNFAIPTQGGLTYPTTPLPDKDFNGYKKLDFVWSLKRAQWKR
;
A
#
# COMPACT_ATOMS: atom_id res chain seq x y z
N MET A 1 -31.75 -52.89 25.31
CA MET A 1 -31.88 -52.06 24.10
C MET A 1 -30.71 -51.08 24.06
N ARG A 2 -29.67 -51.37 23.25
CA ARG A 2 -28.53 -50.48 23.05
C ARG A 2 -28.92 -49.44 22.01
N ARG A 3 -29.02 -48.16 22.38
CA ARG A 3 -29.17 -47.05 21.43
C ARG A 3 -27.78 -46.61 20.98
N ALA A 4 -27.48 -46.85 19.70
CA ALA A 4 -26.31 -46.31 19.04
C ALA A 4 -26.47 -44.79 18.89
N ILE A 5 -25.50 -44.03 19.38
CA ILE A 5 -25.38 -42.60 19.10
C ILE A 5 -24.61 -42.50 17.77
N SER A 6 -25.24 -41.90 16.76
CA SER A 6 -24.64 -41.70 15.44
C SER A 6 -23.36 -40.85 15.52
N ILE A 7 -22.31 -41.35 14.88
CA ILE A 7 -20.97 -40.72 14.77
C ILE A 7 -21.01 -39.37 14.03
N THR A 8 -22.14 -39.02 13.41
CA THR A 8 -22.32 -37.78 12.64
C THR A 8 -22.55 -36.51 13.47
N VAL A 9 -22.69 -36.59 14.79
CA VAL A 9 -22.89 -35.41 15.65
C VAL A 9 -21.58 -34.97 16.36
N LEU A 10 -20.54 -35.80 16.36
CA LEU A 10 -19.23 -35.42 16.93
C LEU A 10 -18.33 -34.64 15.95
N SER A 11 -18.60 -34.66 14.65
CA SER A 11 -17.82 -33.92 13.64
C SER A 11 -18.23 -32.47 13.45
N ALA A 12 -19.41 -32.05 13.94
CA ALA A 12 -19.86 -30.65 13.89
C ALA A 12 -19.38 -29.81 15.10
N LEU A 13 -18.89 -30.46 16.16
CA LEU A 13 -18.39 -29.78 17.38
C LEU A 13 -16.86 -29.62 17.40
N ALA A 14 -16.13 -30.29 16.50
CA ALA A 14 -14.70 -30.07 16.32
C ALA A 14 -14.37 -28.83 15.45
N GLY A 15 -15.38 -28.25 14.78
CA GLY A 15 -15.24 -27.04 13.94
C GLY A 15 -15.56 -25.72 14.63
N LEU A 16 -15.92 -25.73 15.92
CA LEU A 16 -16.34 -24.55 16.68
C LEU A 16 -15.46 -24.24 17.90
N ALA A 17 -14.37 -24.98 18.10
CA ALA A 17 -13.41 -24.79 19.20
C ALA A 17 -12.16 -23.98 18.79
N GLN A 18 -12.24 -23.17 17.74
CA GLN A 18 -11.28 -22.08 17.47
C GLN A 18 -11.92 -20.69 17.57
N ALA A 19 -13.14 -20.61 18.14
CA ALA A 19 -13.75 -19.34 18.54
C ALA A 19 -13.29 -18.93 19.94
N GLN A 20 -11.97 -18.86 20.17
CA GLN A 20 -11.35 -18.22 21.34
C GLN A 20 -9.84 -18.14 21.18
N ASP A 21 -9.38 -17.50 20.10
CA ASP A 21 -8.16 -16.70 20.20
C ASP A 21 -8.53 -15.31 19.72
N THR A 22 -8.80 -14.42 20.68
CA THR A 22 -8.51 -13.00 20.49
C THR A 22 -7.07 -12.97 19.97
N ASN A 23 -6.86 -12.68 18.69
CA ASN A 23 -5.52 -12.58 18.10
C ASN A 23 -4.73 -11.51 18.87
N ASN A 24 -4.07 -11.92 19.95
CA ASN A 24 -3.15 -11.10 20.75
C ASN A 24 -1.80 -11.07 20.04
N PHE A 25 -1.83 -10.78 18.74
CA PHE A 25 -0.61 -10.54 18.01
C PHE A 25 0.05 -9.30 18.62
N ASN A 26 1.28 -9.47 19.08
CA ASN A 26 2.00 -8.41 19.73
C ASN A 26 2.48 -7.39 18.70
N CYS A 27 1.83 -6.23 18.66
CA CYS A 27 2.26 -5.11 17.80
C CYS A 27 3.55 -4.44 18.29
N SER A 28 4.08 -4.78 19.46
CA SER A 28 5.38 -4.26 19.90
C SER A 28 6.47 -4.76 18.95
N ASN A 29 7.23 -3.84 18.37
CA ASN A 29 8.35 -4.14 17.46
C ASN A 29 7.95 -4.98 16.23
N PHE A 30 6.70 -4.95 15.77
CA PHE A 30 6.28 -5.76 14.62
C PHE A 30 7.04 -5.41 13.32
N LEU A 31 7.47 -4.15 13.16
CA LEU A 31 8.31 -3.72 12.04
C LEU A 31 9.71 -4.36 12.06
N GLN A 32 10.16 -4.80 13.22
CA GLN A 32 11.38 -5.58 13.44
C GLN A 32 11.10 -7.09 13.50
N PHE A 33 9.87 -7.50 13.21
CA PHE A 33 9.38 -8.88 13.32
C PHE A 33 9.52 -9.47 14.73
N GLY A 34 9.22 -8.66 15.75
CA GLY A 34 9.16 -9.11 17.15
C GLY A 34 10.52 -9.56 17.68
N ILE A 35 10.56 -10.77 18.26
CA ILE A 35 11.77 -11.32 18.90
C ILE A 35 12.78 -11.83 17.86
N SER A 36 12.29 -12.39 16.75
CA SER A 36 13.13 -13.01 15.73
C SER A 36 12.43 -13.05 14.38
N ALA A 37 13.10 -12.52 13.35
CA ALA A 37 12.64 -12.59 11.97
C ALA A 37 12.42 -14.04 11.49
N ASP A 38 13.22 -15.00 11.96
CA ASP A 38 13.06 -16.41 11.59
C ASP A 38 11.83 -17.05 12.22
N GLN A 39 11.49 -16.66 13.47
CA GLN A 39 10.24 -17.09 14.11
C GLN A 39 9.03 -16.51 13.38
N THR A 40 9.07 -15.21 13.05
CA THR A 40 8.02 -14.58 12.25
C THR A 40 7.91 -15.21 10.87
N ARG A 41 9.02 -15.50 10.19
CA ARG A 41 9.01 -16.20 8.90
C ARG A 41 8.40 -17.60 9.01
N THR A 42 8.71 -18.33 10.08
CA THR A 42 8.13 -19.65 10.34
C THR A 42 6.62 -19.57 10.57
N ALA A 43 6.15 -18.58 11.33
CA ALA A 43 4.71 -18.35 11.56
C ALA A 43 4.00 -17.89 10.28
N PHE A 44 4.61 -16.96 9.54
CA PHE A 44 4.14 -16.47 8.24
C PHE A 44 3.97 -17.61 7.24
N ASN A 45 4.97 -18.49 7.09
CA ASN A 45 4.92 -19.61 6.15
C ASN A 45 3.79 -20.62 6.45
N LYS A 46 3.29 -20.66 7.69
CA LYS A 46 2.14 -21.50 8.07
C LYS A 46 0.81 -20.82 7.78
N HIS A 47 0.73 -19.50 8.01
CA HIS A 47 -0.51 -18.73 7.94
C HIS A 47 -0.25 -17.31 7.37
N PRO A 48 0.03 -17.18 6.06
CA PRO A 48 0.46 -15.91 5.48
C PRO A 48 -0.64 -14.84 5.54
N GLU A 49 -1.89 -15.19 5.27
CA GLU A 49 -3.04 -14.27 5.31
C GLU A 49 -3.31 -13.77 6.74
N THR A 50 -3.22 -14.66 7.73
CA THR A 50 -3.35 -14.30 9.15
C THR A 50 -2.25 -13.34 9.57
N MET A 51 -1.00 -13.59 9.16
CA MET A 51 0.12 -12.70 9.46
C MET A 51 -0.02 -11.34 8.75
N ALA A 52 -0.47 -11.33 7.49
CA ALA A 52 -0.76 -10.10 6.75
C ALA A 52 -1.81 -9.24 7.48
N TRP A 53 -2.89 -9.85 7.95
CA TRP A 53 -3.89 -9.18 8.76
C TRP A 53 -3.37 -8.68 10.10
N ASN A 54 -2.55 -9.46 10.80
CA ASN A 54 -1.87 -9.03 12.02
C ASN A 54 -1.04 -7.77 11.79
N TRP A 55 -0.24 -7.72 10.71
CA TRP A 55 0.51 -6.52 10.36
C TRP A 55 -0.39 -5.35 9.98
N PHE A 56 -1.46 -5.58 9.22
CA PHE A 56 -2.42 -4.52 8.86
C PHE A 56 -3.11 -3.93 10.10
N VAL A 57 -3.48 -4.76 11.07
CA VAL A 57 -4.02 -4.32 12.37
C VAL A 57 -2.99 -3.48 13.12
N CYS A 58 -1.73 -3.93 13.20
CA CYS A 58 -0.68 -3.17 13.88
C CYS A 58 -0.35 -1.84 13.20
N LEU A 59 -0.30 -1.82 11.86
CA LEU A 59 -0.11 -0.60 11.08
C LEU A 59 -1.21 0.43 11.37
N ASN A 60 -2.44 -0.03 11.61
CA ASN A 60 -3.61 0.80 11.90
C ASN A 60 -3.90 1.02 13.40
N GLN A 61 -3.01 0.62 14.30
CA GLN A 61 -3.07 1.07 15.69
C GLN A 61 -2.78 2.57 15.78
N PRO A 62 -3.28 3.27 16.81
CA PRO A 62 -2.83 4.62 17.11
C PRO A 62 -1.30 4.66 17.27
N ASP A 63 -0.67 5.73 16.81
CA ASP A 63 0.74 6.02 17.10
C ASP A 63 0.96 6.33 18.59
N ALA A 64 2.21 6.54 18.99
CA ALA A 64 2.57 6.75 20.39
C ALA A 64 1.87 7.99 21.02
N GLN A 65 1.50 8.97 20.19
CA GLN A 65 0.80 10.19 20.61
C GLN A 65 -0.73 10.05 20.53
N GLY A 66 -1.24 9.03 19.81
CA GLY A 66 -2.66 8.75 19.65
C GLY A 66 -3.36 9.58 18.58
N TYR A 67 -2.63 10.35 17.76
CA TYR A 67 -3.21 11.26 16.76
C TYR A 67 -3.34 10.64 15.38
N ASN A 68 -2.39 9.77 15.02
CA ASN A 68 -2.32 9.14 13.71
C ASN A 68 -2.29 7.62 13.85
N ARG A 69 -2.30 6.92 12.74
CA ARG A 69 -1.98 5.50 12.66
C ARG A 69 -0.47 5.31 12.59
N VAL A 70 0.02 4.18 13.09
CA VAL A 70 1.45 3.83 13.02
C VAL A 70 2.01 4.02 11.61
N TRP A 71 1.28 3.58 10.58
CA TRP A 71 1.74 3.71 9.20
C TRP A 71 1.80 5.15 8.67
N GLU A 72 0.96 6.07 9.18
CA GLU A 72 0.99 7.49 8.78
C GLU A 72 2.30 8.16 9.21
N SER A 73 2.97 7.61 10.23
CA SER A 73 4.30 8.05 10.69
C SER A 73 5.46 7.57 9.79
N PHE A 74 5.19 6.84 8.71
CA PHE A 74 6.25 6.46 7.76
C PHE A 74 6.74 7.68 6.98
N LYS A 75 8.02 7.69 6.57
CA LYS A 75 8.58 8.80 5.78
C LYS A 75 7.96 8.78 4.38
N PRO A 76 7.28 9.85 3.95
CA PRO A 76 6.71 9.88 2.61
C PRO A 76 7.81 10.10 1.57
N SER A 77 7.70 9.43 0.41
CA SER A 77 8.76 9.39 -0.60
C SER A 77 9.13 10.77 -1.18
N ASP A 78 8.21 11.73 -1.20
CA ASP A 78 8.45 13.13 -1.60
C ASP A 78 9.36 13.90 -0.62
N GLN A 79 9.60 13.34 0.56
CA GLN A 79 10.57 13.84 1.55
C GLN A 79 11.86 12.99 1.59
N VAL A 80 11.99 12.02 0.68
CA VAL A 80 13.19 11.18 0.52
C VAL A 80 13.92 11.55 -0.76
N TYR A 81 13.17 11.61 -1.86
CA TYR A 81 13.68 11.90 -3.20
C TYR A 81 13.48 13.38 -3.49
N LEU A 82 14.33 14.21 -2.88
CA LEU A 82 14.22 15.65 -2.91
C LEU A 82 14.68 16.24 -4.26
N ALA A 83 14.20 17.45 -4.57
CA ALA A 83 14.66 18.21 -5.71
C ALA A 83 16.19 18.39 -5.68
N ASN A 84 16.82 18.38 -6.85
CA ASN A 84 18.28 18.43 -7.02
C ASN A 84 19.05 17.34 -6.25
N GLY A 85 18.41 16.19 -5.97
CA GLY A 85 19.08 15.02 -5.40
C GLY A 85 19.69 15.26 -4.02
N VAL A 86 19.22 16.28 -3.29
CA VAL A 86 19.80 16.68 -2.00
C VAL A 86 19.55 15.62 -0.93
N ASN A 87 20.45 15.56 0.06
CA ASN A 87 20.32 14.62 1.18
C ASN A 87 19.03 14.92 1.98
N PRO A 88 18.16 13.92 2.19
CA PRO A 88 16.88 14.11 2.89
C PRO A 88 17.00 14.29 4.42
N GLY A 89 18.21 14.30 4.97
CA GLY A 89 18.47 14.53 6.39
C GLY A 89 18.25 13.28 7.24
N SER A 90 17.57 13.43 8.38
CA SER A 90 17.18 12.32 9.25
C SER A 90 15.78 11.80 8.93
N TYR A 91 15.48 10.58 9.37
CA TYR A 91 14.17 9.97 9.19
C TYR A 91 13.05 10.80 9.85
N ASP A 92 13.30 11.27 11.07
CA ASP A 92 12.33 12.02 11.87
C ASP A 92 12.15 13.47 11.41
N SER A 93 13.06 13.99 10.59
CA SER A 93 12.90 15.32 9.99
C SER A 93 11.73 15.29 9.01
N ARG A 94 10.75 16.16 9.24
CA ARG A 94 9.59 16.34 8.35
C ARG A 94 9.66 17.68 7.64
N MET A 95 9.38 17.66 6.35
CA MET A 95 9.20 18.91 5.60
C MET A 95 7.93 19.61 6.09
N LYS A 96 8.06 20.88 6.45
CA LYS A 96 6.92 21.71 6.81
C LYS A 96 6.00 21.85 5.58
N PRO A 97 4.67 21.62 5.70
CA PRO A 97 3.75 21.94 4.63
C PRO A 97 3.85 23.43 4.22
N PRO A 98 3.53 23.78 2.97
CA PRO A 98 3.52 25.18 2.52
C PRO A 98 2.70 26.07 3.45
N ASP A 99 3.12 27.33 3.65
CA ASP A 99 2.43 28.24 4.59
C ASP A 99 0.96 28.47 4.23
N GLU A 100 0.65 28.50 2.92
CA GLU A 100 -0.73 28.59 2.44
C GLU A 100 -1.56 27.35 2.81
N VAL A 101 -0.96 26.16 2.78
CA VAL A 101 -1.62 24.92 3.24
C VAL A 101 -1.94 25.00 4.73
N LEU A 102 -0.98 25.47 5.55
CA LEU A 102 -1.18 25.62 6.99
C LEU A 102 -2.24 26.66 7.33
N LYS A 103 -2.28 27.77 6.58
CA LYS A 103 -3.30 28.82 6.71
C LYS A 103 -4.70 28.28 6.37
N GLN A 104 -4.84 27.55 5.27
CA GLN A 104 -6.11 26.92 4.89
C GLN A 104 -6.54 25.84 5.89
N ALA A 105 -5.61 24.99 6.35
CA ALA A 105 -5.89 23.99 7.37
C ALA A 105 -6.45 24.63 8.66
N LYS A 106 -5.81 25.70 9.14
CA LYS A 106 -6.30 26.47 10.29
C LYS A 106 -7.68 27.07 10.05
N ALA A 107 -7.92 27.64 8.87
CA ALA A 107 -9.23 28.21 8.51
C ALA A 107 -10.34 27.16 8.47
N LEU A 108 -10.02 25.92 8.08
CA LEU A 108 -10.92 24.77 8.07
C LEU A 108 -11.11 24.11 9.44
N GLY A 109 -10.40 24.56 10.48
CA GLY A 109 -10.46 23.94 11.81
C GLY A 109 -9.87 22.53 11.86
N LEU A 110 -8.93 22.24 10.95
CA LEU A 110 -8.19 20.98 10.92
C LEU A 110 -7.37 20.78 12.20
N ASP A 111 -7.29 19.54 12.71
CA ASP A 111 -6.56 19.22 13.94
C ASP A 111 -5.06 19.33 13.72
N ALA A 112 -4.44 20.32 14.38
CA ALA A 112 -3.02 20.65 14.27
C ALA A 112 -2.07 19.56 14.81
N ASN A 113 -2.57 18.58 15.56
CA ASN A 113 -1.76 17.47 16.05
C ASN A 113 -1.69 16.29 15.06
N ARG A 114 -2.57 16.26 14.05
CA ARG A 114 -2.57 15.22 13.03
C ARG A 114 -1.71 15.60 11.84
N LEU A 115 -1.17 14.59 11.16
CA LEU A 115 -0.39 14.79 9.94
C LEU A 115 -1.26 15.27 8.77
N LEU A 116 -0.70 16.16 7.96
CA LEU A 116 -1.24 16.57 6.67
C LEU A 116 -0.54 15.79 5.56
N HIS A 117 -1.25 14.84 4.96
CA HIS A 117 -0.72 14.02 3.88
C HIS A 117 -0.62 14.78 2.56
N ASN A 118 0.56 14.76 1.93
CA ASN A 118 0.74 15.28 0.57
C ASN A 118 0.27 14.24 -0.46
N LEU A 119 -0.82 14.53 -1.16
CA LEU A 119 -1.48 13.63 -2.12
C LEU A 119 -1.33 14.10 -3.57
N ASN A 120 -0.17 14.65 -3.93
CA ASN A 120 0.11 15.13 -5.29
C ASN A 120 0.08 14.04 -6.37
N ALA A 121 0.36 12.78 -6.04
CA ALA A 121 0.43 11.72 -7.05
C ALA A 121 -0.99 11.23 -7.45
N THR A 122 -1.21 11.09 -8.76
CA THR A 122 -2.53 10.75 -9.35
C THR A 122 -2.47 9.62 -10.37
N GLN A 123 -1.27 9.13 -10.68
CA GLN A 123 -1.03 8.11 -11.70
C GLN A 123 -0.71 6.76 -11.07
N GLN A 124 -1.26 5.72 -11.69
CA GLN A 124 -0.86 4.32 -11.46
C GLN A 124 0.36 3.99 -12.31
N VAL A 125 0.85 2.76 -12.19
CA VAL A 125 2.08 2.32 -12.88
C VAL A 125 1.95 2.33 -14.41
N ASP A 126 0.73 2.18 -14.91
CA ASP A 126 0.35 2.27 -16.31
C ASP A 126 0.22 3.71 -16.84
N GLY A 127 0.45 4.71 -15.98
CA GLY A 127 0.27 6.13 -16.30
C GLY A 127 -1.18 6.59 -16.28
N MET A 128 -2.14 5.71 -16.00
CA MET A 128 -3.56 6.04 -15.95
C MET A 128 -3.99 6.44 -14.54
N SER A 129 -4.89 7.41 -14.45
CA SER A 129 -5.65 7.70 -13.23
C SER A 129 -6.85 6.77 -13.06
N LEU A 130 -7.30 6.60 -11.83
CA LEU A 130 -8.64 6.08 -11.50
C LEU A 130 -9.52 7.27 -11.10
N GLU A 131 -10.80 7.25 -11.48
CA GLU A 131 -11.72 8.34 -11.20
C GLU A 131 -12.74 7.98 -10.13
N MET A 132 -13.06 8.96 -9.31
CA MET A 132 -14.19 8.94 -8.41
C MET A 132 -15.49 9.10 -9.20
N GLY A 133 -16.48 8.29 -8.87
CA GLY A 133 -17.76 8.27 -9.56
C GLY A 133 -18.79 7.39 -8.87
N GLY A 134 -19.93 7.18 -9.53
CA GLY A 134 -21.08 6.50 -8.94
C GLY A 134 -22.10 7.50 -8.37
N THR A 135 -23.27 6.98 -8.00
CA THR A 135 -24.42 7.80 -7.57
C THR A 135 -24.27 8.36 -6.17
N VAL A 136 -23.36 7.81 -5.37
CA VAL A 136 -23.13 8.23 -3.97
C VAL A 136 -22.03 9.28 -3.82
N VAL A 137 -21.25 9.54 -4.88
CA VAL A 137 -20.21 10.57 -4.90
C VAL A 137 -20.87 11.92 -5.19
N PRO A 138 -20.63 12.96 -4.36
CA PRO A 138 -21.16 14.30 -4.62
C PRO A 138 -20.78 14.81 -6.01
N GLU A 139 -21.66 15.57 -6.65
CA GLU A 139 -21.45 16.02 -8.03
C GLU A 139 -20.12 16.76 -8.22
N ALA A 140 -19.74 17.61 -7.25
CA ALA A 140 -18.47 18.35 -7.26
C ALA A 140 -17.22 17.46 -7.14
N GLN A 141 -17.37 16.20 -6.71
CA GLN A 141 -16.29 15.24 -6.53
C GLN A 141 -16.23 14.19 -7.66
N ARG A 142 -17.27 14.07 -8.50
CA ARG A 142 -17.28 13.12 -9.63
C ARG A 142 -16.26 13.54 -10.68
N GLY A 143 -15.55 12.56 -11.24
CA GLY A 143 -14.46 12.78 -12.20
C GLY A 143 -13.14 13.25 -11.57
N GLN A 144 -13.11 13.54 -10.26
CA GLN A 144 -11.84 13.74 -9.57
C GLN A 144 -11.07 12.43 -9.50
N VAL A 145 -9.75 12.52 -9.58
CA VAL A 145 -8.89 11.34 -9.58
C VAL A 145 -8.61 10.83 -8.17
N VAL A 146 -8.58 9.51 -8.01
CA VAL A 146 -8.00 8.84 -6.85
C VAL A 146 -6.53 9.22 -6.74
N ARG A 147 -6.09 9.52 -5.52
CA ARG A 147 -4.74 10.00 -5.23
C ARG A 147 -3.92 8.93 -4.55
N PHE A 148 -2.60 9.00 -4.72
CA PHE A 148 -1.68 8.00 -4.22
C PHE A 148 -0.59 8.61 -3.34
N GLN A 149 -0.12 7.83 -2.37
CA GLN A 149 1.01 8.21 -1.53
C GLN A 149 1.91 7.00 -1.30
N LEU A 150 3.22 7.19 -1.43
CA LEU A 150 4.23 6.19 -1.10
C LEU A 150 4.92 6.59 0.20
N LEU A 151 5.04 5.66 1.14
CA LEU A 151 5.66 5.86 2.45
C LEU A 151 6.59 4.69 2.79
N MET A 152 7.68 4.94 3.51
CA MET A 152 8.65 3.92 3.86
C MET A 152 9.03 3.95 5.34
N SER A 153 9.34 2.77 5.89
CA SER A 153 9.80 2.65 7.27
C SER A 153 11.22 3.20 7.46
N GLN A 154 11.63 3.33 8.72
CA GLN A 154 12.93 3.84 9.11
C GLN A 154 14.08 3.01 8.55
N ASP A 155 14.00 1.68 8.55
CA ASP A 155 15.09 0.84 8.05
C ASP A 155 15.23 0.90 6.53
N THR A 156 14.12 1.02 5.80
CA THR A 156 14.14 1.30 4.36
C THR A 156 14.84 2.63 4.09
N TYR A 157 14.44 3.69 4.78
CA TYR A 157 15.03 5.02 4.64
C TYR A 157 16.52 5.04 5.01
N ASN A 158 16.88 4.46 6.15
CA ASN A 158 18.26 4.41 6.63
C ASN A 158 19.16 3.68 5.63
N TYR A 159 18.67 2.59 5.03
CA TYR A 159 19.40 1.89 3.98
C TYR A 159 19.59 2.77 2.73
N ILE A 160 18.54 3.47 2.29
CA ILE A 160 18.62 4.39 1.15
C ILE A 160 19.65 5.50 1.39
N VAL A 161 19.63 6.14 2.55
CA VAL A 161 20.56 7.23 2.91
C VAL A 161 21.98 6.70 3.06
N LYS A 162 22.17 5.58 3.79
CA LYS A 162 23.48 4.97 4.01
C LYS A 162 24.18 4.58 2.70
N ASN A 163 23.42 4.09 1.72
CA ASN A 163 23.97 3.70 0.42
C ASN A 163 23.98 4.85 -0.60
N ASN A 164 23.59 6.07 -0.21
CA ASN A 164 23.49 7.25 -1.07
C ASN A 164 22.55 7.13 -2.27
N VAL A 165 21.61 6.18 -2.25
CA VAL A 165 20.71 5.91 -3.39
C VAL A 165 19.43 6.76 -3.40
N TYR A 166 19.35 7.81 -2.55
CA TYR A 166 18.27 8.82 -2.57
C TYR A 166 18.32 9.77 -3.78
N ASN A 167 19.42 9.77 -4.54
CA ASN A 167 19.58 10.51 -5.78
C ASN A 167 20.09 9.59 -6.89
N VAL A 168 19.97 10.04 -8.14
CA VAL A 168 20.36 9.23 -9.31
C VAL A 168 21.87 9.03 -9.38
N ASP A 169 22.67 10.02 -8.98
CA ASP A 169 24.14 9.89 -8.97
C ASP A 169 24.63 8.72 -8.10
N GLY A 170 24.01 8.52 -6.94
CA GLY A 170 24.32 7.39 -6.07
C GLY A 170 23.84 6.05 -6.63
N GLN A 171 22.72 6.03 -7.36
CA GLN A 171 22.25 4.83 -8.06
C GLN A 171 23.16 4.48 -9.26
N GLU A 172 23.68 5.47 -9.98
CA GLU A 172 24.65 5.28 -11.06
C GLU A 172 26.00 4.76 -10.54
N ALA A 173 26.39 5.16 -9.33
CA ALA A 173 27.63 4.72 -8.69
C ALA A 173 27.58 3.27 -8.14
N LEU A 174 26.44 2.57 -8.26
CA LEU A 174 26.30 1.21 -7.75
C LEU A 174 27.22 0.21 -8.47
N THR A 175 28.04 -0.50 -7.69
CA THR A 175 28.90 -1.58 -8.19
C THR A 175 28.25 -2.95 -8.07
N SER A 176 27.26 -3.10 -7.18
CA SER A 176 26.50 -4.32 -6.93
C SER A 176 25.00 -4.05 -6.85
N ASN A 177 24.21 -5.11 -6.85
CA ASN A 177 22.78 -5.05 -6.53
C ASN A 177 22.58 -4.53 -5.10
N LEU A 178 21.47 -3.82 -4.87
CA LEU A 178 21.00 -3.51 -3.53
C LEU A 178 20.40 -4.77 -2.87
N ASN A 179 20.51 -4.82 -1.55
CA ASN A 179 19.89 -5.85 -0.71
C ASN A 179 19.44 -5.17 0.59
N PHE A 180 18.16 -4.82 0.64
CA PHE A 180 17.58 -4.11 1.79
C PHE A 180 17.57 -5.01 3.04
N PRO A 181 17.62 -4.42 4.25
CA PRO A 181 17.56 -5.20 5.48
C PRO A 181 16.23 -5.96 5.58
N ALA A 182 16.23 -7.08 6.30
CA ALA A 182 15.02 -7.89 6.52
C ALA A 182 13.85 -7.06 7.06
N THR A 183 14.13 -6.01 7.84
CA THR A 183 13.17 -5.13 8.49
C THR A 183 12.79 -3.91 7.63
N ALA A 184 13.06 -3.94 6.31
CA ALA A 184 12.59 -2.94 5.37
C ALA A 184 11.09 -3.12 5.07
N TRP A 185 10.36 -2.00 5.08
CA TRP A 185 8.95 -1.90 4.70
C TRP A 185 8.70 -0.69 3.81
N GLU A 186 7.78 -0.83 2.86
CA GLU A 186 7.25 0.26 2.04
C GLU A 186 5.74 0.08 1.85
N LEU A 187 5.04 1.20 1.73
CA LEU A 187 3.59 1.27 1.62
C LEU A 187 3.19 2.11 0.41
N LYS A 188 2.10 1.74 -0.25
CA LYS A 188 1.41 2.58 -1.23
C LYS A 188 -0.07 2.70 -0.86
N ALA A 189 -0.51 3.90 -0.51
CA ALA A 189 -1.90 4.19 -0.18
C ALA A 189 -2.64 4.80 -1.37
N ALA A 190 -3.91 4.46 -1.53
CA ALA A 190 -4.88 5.08 -2.44
C ALA A 190 -5.96 5.83 -1.67
N TRP A 191 -6.38 6.99 -2.18
CA TRP A 191 -7.19 7.96 -1.47
C TRP A 191 -8.33 8.53 -2.32
N LEU A 192 -9.54 8.49 -1.78
CA LEU A 192 -10.69 9.26 -2.28
C LEU A 192 -10.64 10.67 -1.69
N TRP A 193 -10.66 11.69 -2.54
CA TRP A 193 -10.67 13.08 -2.07
C TRP A 193 -12.04 13.45 -1.49
N ILE A 194 -12.03 14.10 -0.32
CA ILE A 194 -13.25 14.59 0.35
C ILE A 194 -13.28 16.11 0.32
N GLY A 195 -12.12 16.76 0.54
CA GLY A 195 -12.04 18.20 0.72
C GLY A 195 -12.66 18.62 2.05
N ALA A 196 -13.41 19.72 2.05
CA ALA A 196 -14.06 20.27 3.25
C ALA A 196 -15.53 19.81 3.42
N ASP A 197 -16.01 18.88 2.60
CA ASP A 197 -17.38 18.38 2.66
C ASP A 197 -17.55 17.40 3.84
N MET A 198 -18.12 17.90 4.93
CA MET A 198 -18.29 17.13 6.18
C MET A 198 -19.39 16.07 6.09
N ASP A 199 -20.40 16.28 5.26
CA ASP A 199 -21.45 15.28 5.04
C ASP A 199 -20.90 14.10 4.24
N TYR A 200 -20.11 14.40 3.21
CA TYR A 200 -19.41 13.37 2.45
C TYR A 200 -18.37 12.64 3.29
N LYS A 201 -17.62 13.36 4.14
CA LYS A 201 -16.71 12.76 5.13
C LYS A 201 -17.44 11.76 6.01
N LYS A 202 -18.54 12.19 6.65
CA LYS A 202 -19.34 11.34 7.54
C LYS A 202 -19.92 10.13 6.81
N LYS A 203 -20.33 10.31 5.55
CA LYS A 203 -20.80 9.21 4.71
C LYS A 203 -19.73 8.15 4.47
N LEU A 204 -18.52 8.55 4.11
CA LEU A 204 -17.39 7.62 3.93
C LEU A 204 -17.02 6.94 5.26
N GLU A 205 -17.03 7.67 6.39
CA GLU A 205 -16.80 7.08 7.71
C GLU A 205 -17.86 6.04 8.08
N ASN A 206 -19.13 6.30 7.78
CA ASN A 206 -20.22 5.34 7.97
C ASN A 206 -20.10 4.11 7.06
N ASP A 207 -19.53 4.27 5.87
CA ASP A 207 -19.15 3.17 4.97
C ASP A 207 -17.83 2.50 5.39
N GLY A 208 -17.26 2.88 6.54
CA GLY A 208 -16.11 2.25 7.18
C GLY A 208 -14.75 2.64 6.61
N TYR A 209 -14.66 3.78 5.92
CA TYR A 209 -13.37 4.32 5.49
C TYR A 209 -12.65 5.00 6.65
N TYR A 210 -11.32 4.89 6.65
CA TYR A 210 -10.46 5.69 7.52
C TYR A 210 -10.22 7.04 6.85
N THR A 211 -10.39 8.13 7.59
CA THR A 211 -10.20 9.50 7.06
C THR A 211 -8.96 10.17 7.66
N ALA A 212 -8.17 10.79 6.79
CA ALA A 212 -6.98 11.56 7.13
C ALA A 212 -7.09 13.00 6.63
N GLN A 213 -6.29 13.88 7.22
CA GLN A 213 -6.15 15.24 6.71
C GLN A 213 -5.09 15.26 5.62
N ALA A 214 -5.36 16.01 4.55
CA ALA A 214 -4.54 15.95 3.37
C ALA A 214 -4.55 17.28 2.61
N TYR A 215 -3.56 17.40 1.73
CA TYR A 215 -3.50 18.46 0.74
C TYR A 215 -2.90 17.96 -0.56
N TYR A 216 -3.16 18.69 -1.64
CA TYR A 216 -2.44 18.53 -2.90
C TYR A 216 -2.38 19.87 -3.65
N GLN A 217 -1.43 19.98 -4.56
CA GLN A 217 -1.25 21.13 -5.43
C GLN A 217 -2.12 21.01 -6.68
N GLN A 218 -2.84 22.08 -7.01
CA GLN A 218 -3.62 22.24 -8.24
C GLN A 218 -3.19 23.53 -8.95
N GLY A 219 -2.36 23.39 -9.99
CA GLY A 219 -1.73 24.55 -10.62
C GLY A 219 -0.79 25.26 -9.63
N THR A 220 -1.02 26.55 -9.41
CA THR A 220 -0.29 27.36 -8.41
C THR A 220 -0.92 27.31 -7.02
N ASP A 221 -2.12 26.75 -6.89
CA ASP A 221 -2.89 26.74 -5.64
C ASP A 221 -2.81 25.40 -4.93
N TYR A 222 -3.31 25.36 -3.70
CA TYR A 222 -3.46 24.13 -2.92
C TYR A 222 -4.93 23.84 -2.63
N ARG A 223 -5.25 22.55 -2.61
CA ARG A 223 -6.50 22.01 -2.05
C ARG A 223 -6.17 21.38 -0.71
N VAL A 224 -6.87 21.77 0.34
CA VAL A 224 -6.68 21.30 1.71
C VAL A 224 -8.01 20.77 2.25
N GLY A 225 -7.98 19.67 2.99
CA GLY A 225 -9.18 19.05 3.55
C GLY A 225 -8.93 17.62 3.99
N TYR A 226 -9.92 16.76 3.76
CA TYR A 226 -9.87 15.34 4.11
C TYR A 226 -9.73 14.43 2.89
N ALA A 227 -9.24 13.22 3.14
CA ALA A 227 -9.24 12.12 2.20
C ALA A 227 -9.57 10.80 2.91
N ALA A 228 -10.17 9.84 2.20
CA ALA A 228 -10.51 8.51 2.71
C ALA A 228 -9.62 7.43 2.09
N LEU A 229 -9.04 6.56 2.92
CA LEU A 229 -8.17 5.45 2.49
C LEU A 229 -9.00 4.39 1.76
N SER A 230 -8.82 4.25 0.45
CA SER A 230 -9.54 3.24 -0.36
C SER A 230 -8.75 1.96 -0.57
N GLY A 231 -7.42 2.01 -0.51
CA GLY A 231 -6.56 0.84 -0.67
C GLY A 231 -5.16 1.06 -0.11
N LEU A 232 -4.50 -0.04 0.28
CA LEU A 232 -3.15 -0.03 0.84
C LEU A 232 -2.37 -1.26 0.36
N HIS A 233 -1.26 -1.02 -0.32
CA HIS A 233 -0.19 -2.00 -0.46
C HIS A 233 0.78 -1.90 0.69
N VAL A 234 1.16 -3.06 1.19
CA VAL A 234 2.23 -3.22 2.17
C VAL A 234 3.22 -4.20 1.56
N VAL A 235 4.46 -3.77 1.44
CA VAL A 235 5.57 -4.64 1.04
C VAL A 235 6.63 -4.63 2.12
N ASN A 236 7.11 -5.80 2.52
CA ASN A 236 8.18 -5.93 3.51
C ASN A 236 9.17 -7.00 3.12
N LYS A 237 10.43 -6.87 3.57
CA LYS A 237 11.49 -7.76 3.14
C LYS A 237 11.22 -9.16 3.66
N LEU A 238 11.19 -9.41 4.98
CA LEU A 238 11.04 -10.73 5.68
C LEU A 238 11.80 -11.92 5.06
N ASP A 239 11.57 -12.24 3.79
CA ASP A 239 12.30 -13.15 2.91
C ASP A 239 13.10 -12.44 1.79
N SER A 240 13.97 -13.19 1.13
CA SER A 240 14.67 -12.80 -0.11
C SER A 240 13.73 -12.36 -1.24
N SER A 241 12.54 -12.97 -1.34
CA SER A 241 11.56 -12.65 -2.39
C SER A 241 10.65 -11.47 -2.07
N TRP A 242 10.78 -10.87 -0.88
CA TRP A 242 9.80 -9.94 -0.30
C TRP A 242 8.42 -10.56 -0.08
N VAL A 243 7.63 -9.89 0.74
CA VAL A 243 6.23 -10.21 1.00
C VAL A 243 5.39 -9.00 0.60
N TRP A 244 4.47 -9.21 -0.33
CA TRP A 244 3.48 -8.26 -0.75
C TRP A 244 2.11 -8.61 -0.18
N THR A 245 1.42 -7.62 0.36
CA THR A 245 0.02 -7.73 0.76
C THR A 245 -0.76 -6.52 0.25
N THR A 246 -2.03 -6.75 -0.08
CA THR A 246 -2.90 -5.70 -0.61
C THR A 246 -4.26 -5.73 0.06
N PHE A 247 -4.67 -4.58 0.58
CA PHE A 247 -5.94 -4.37 1.26
C PHE A 247 -6.74 -3.29 0.54
N GLU A 248 -8.06 -3.43 0.53
CA GLU A 248 -8.94 -2.36 0.04
C GLU A 248 -10.27 -2.32 0.78
N ASN A 249 -11.00 -1.22 0.66
CA ASN A 249 -12.34 -1.10 1.24
C ASN A 249 -13.39 -1.83 0.38
N VAL A 250 -14.21 -2.68 0.99
CA VAL A 250 -15.27 -3.46 0.32
C VAL A 250 -16.30 -2.59 -0.40
N ASN A 251 -16.40 -1.30 -0.02
CA ASN A 251 -17.33 -0.34 -0.59
C ASN A 251 -16.75 0.43 -1.79
N ASN A 252 -15.51 0.19 -2.22
CA ASN A 252 -14.83 0.95 -3.28
C ASN A 252 -15.67 1.09 -4.56
N ARG A 253 -16.38 0.03 -4.95
CA ARG A 253 -17.26 0.03 -6.14
C ARG A 253 -18.37 1.09 -6.14
N LYS A 254 -18.71 1.64 -4.97
CA LYS A 254 -19.70 2.71 -4.86
C LYS A 254 -19.10 4.07 -5.23
N TYR A 255 -17.78 4.24 -5.06
CA TYR A 255 -17.09 5.53 -5.06
C TYR A 255 -16.11 5.71 -6.22
N THR A 256 -15.74 4.64 -6.93
CA THR A 256 -14.87 4.72 -8.11
C THR A 256 -15.46 4.01 -9.31
N VAL A 257 -15.07 4.46 -10.50
CA VAL A 257 -15.59 3.96 -11.77
C VAL A 257 -14.48 3.67 -12.78
N THR A 258 -14.76 2.76 -13.70
CA THR A 258 -13.93 2.53 -14.88
C THR A 258 -13.96 3.76 -15.78
N LYS A 259 -12.90 3.94 -16.57
CA LYS A 259 -12.81 4.99 -17.61
C LYS A 259 -13.59 4.70 -18.89
N GLY A 260 -14.31 3.57 -18.95
CA GLY A 260 -15.14 3.23 -20.10
C GLY A 260 -16.29 4.23 -20.28
N HIS A 261 -16.85 4.32 -21.49
CA HIS A 261 -18.05 5.11 -21.74
C HIS A 261 -19.21 4.19 -22.16
N PRO A 262 -20.31 4.09 -21.37
CA PRO A 262 -20.54 4.76 -20.09
C PRO A 262 -19.66 4.19 -18.95
N PRO A 263 -19.33 5.00 -17.92
CA PRO A 263 -18.54 4.55 -16.79
C PRO A 263 -19.29 3.50 -15.97
N ARG A 264 -18.56 2.48 -15.49
CA ARG A 264 -19.12 1.39 -14.68
C ARG A 264 -18.47 1.39 -13.30
N PRO A 265 -19.17 0.94 -12.24
CA PRO A 265 -18.55 0.70 -10.94
C PRO A 265 -17.23 -0.07 -11.06
N MET A 266 -16.16 0.45 -10.44
CA MET A 266 -14.88 -0.25 -10.38
C MET A 266 -14.98 -1.40 -9.39
N THR A 267 -14.69 -2.62 -9.84
CA THR A 267 -14.75 -3.83 -9.00
C THR A 267 -13.39 -4.49 -8.99
N ASN A 268 -13.06 -5.16 -7.88
CA ASN A 268 -11.90 -6.02 -7.83
C ASN A 268 -12.19 -7.31 -8.64
N SER A 269 -11.49 -7.50 -9.74
CA SER A 269 -11.65 -8.68 -10.60
C SER A 269 -10.81 -9.88 -10.16
N THR A 270 -9.78 -9.68 -9.33
CA THR A 270 -8.95 -10.76 -8.77
C THR A 270 -9.51 -11.28 -7.45
N GLY A 271 -10.37 -10.49 -6.80
CA GLY A 271 -11.05 -10.77 -5.54
C GLY A 271 -10.12 -10.85 -4.33
N PRO A 272 -10.65 -11.07 -3.12
CA PRO A 272 -9.93 -11.84 -2.13
C PRO A 272 -9.67 -13.27 -2.65
N THR A 273 -8.45 -13.79 -2.45
CA THR A 273 -8.12 -15.19 -2.73
C THR A 273 -8.92 -16.13 -1.82
N SER A 274 -9.03 -17.42 -2.21
CA SER A 274 -9.71 -18.44 -1.40
C SER A 274 -9.20 -18.50 0.03
N ASP A 275 -7.90 -18.29 0.21
CA ASP A 275 -7.21 -18.37 1.50
C ASP A 275 -7.45 -17.10 2.33
N ALA A 276 -7.62 -15.94 1.67
CA ALA A 276 -7.90 -14.66 2.35
C ALA A 276 -9.33 -14.56 2.86
N ILE A 277 -10.32 -15.16 2.19
CA ILE A 277 -11.76 -15.10 2.55
C ILE A 277 -12.06 -15.50 4.01
N PRO A 278 -11.65 -16.69 4.50
CA PRO A 278 -11.94 -17.08 5.88
C PRO A 278 -11.23 -16.16 6.89
N VAL A 279 -10.01 -15.72 6.59
CA VAL A 279 -9.24 -14.82 7.47
C VAL A 279 -9.86 -13.42 7.51
N ASN A 280 -10.33 -12.89 6.38
CA ASN A 280 -11.09 -11.64 6.30
C ASN A 280 -12.30 -11.71 7.23
N THR A 281 -13.09 -12.77 7.14
CA THR A 281 -14.29 -12.97 7.97
C THR A 281 -13.94 -12.92 9.47
N GLN A 282 -12.87 -13.61 9.89
CA GLN A 282 -12.41 -13.62 11.28
C GLN A 282 -11.92 -12.25 11.75
N PHE A 283 -11.04 -11.60 10.99
CA PHE A 283 -10.45 -10.32 11.42
C PHE A 283 -11.43 -9.16 11.36
N GLN A 284 -12.33 -9.12 10.38
CA GLN A 284 -13.38 -8.09 10.30
C GLN A 284 -14.36 -8.18 11.47
N ALA A 285 -14.67 -9.40 11.94
CA ALA A 285 -15.49 -9.61 13.15
C ALA A 285 -14.78 -9.12 14.42
N ASN A 286 -13.47 -9.30 14.51
CA ASN A 286 -12.68 -8.97 15.70
C ASN A 286 -12.09 -7.55 15.72
N ASN A 287 -12.13 -6.84 14.58
CA ASN A 287 -11.59 -5.48 14.45
C ASN A 287 -12.65 -4.54 13.85
N PRO A 288 -13.63 -4.06 14.64
CA PRO A 288 -14.77 -3.29 14.14
C PRO A 288 -14.39 -2.05 13.32
N THR A 289 -13.31 -1.36 13.68
CA THR A 289 -12.81 -0.16 12.98
C THR A 289 -12.19 -0.47 11.61
N LEU A 290 -11.80 -1.72 11.36
CA LEU A 290 -11.23 -2.20 10.10
C LEU A 290 -12.18 -3.16 9.37
N SER A 291 -13.41 -3.34 9.87
CA SER A 291 -14.37 -4.34 9.38
C SER A 291 -14.81 -4.16 7.93
N LYS A 292 -14.50 -3.02 7.31
CA LYS A 292 -14.78 -2.71 5.90
C LYS A 292 -13.56 -2.75 5.00
N TYR A 293 -12.40 -3.12 5.51
CA TYR A 293 -11.24 -3.48 4.70
C TYR A 293 -11.14 -4.99 4.56
N GLU A 294 -10.68 -5.45 3.41
CA GLU A 294 -10.41 -6.86 3.15
C GLU A 294 -9.02 -7.04 2.56
N LEU A 295 -8.33 -8.10 3.01
CA LEU A 295 -7.13 -8.59 2.36
C LEU A 295 -7.55 -9.22 1.03
N ILE A 296 -6.96 -8.74 -0.05
CA ILE A 296 -7.10 -9.36 -1.37
C ILE A 296 -6.25 -10.62 -1.43
N GLY A 297 -5.01 -10.55 -0.95
CA GLY A 297 -4.14 -11.72 -0.86
C GLY A 297 -2.72 -11.36 -0.49
N VAL A 298 -1.90 -12.41 -0.36
CA VAL A 298 -0.48 -12.32 -0.06
C VAL A 298 0.29 -12.93 -1.23
N GLU A 299 1.31 -12.23 -1.72
CA GLU A 299 2.28 -12.75 -2.67
C GLU A 299 3.65 -12.71 -2.01
N TYR A 300 4.28 -13.87 -1.82
CA TYR A 300 5.57 -14.01 -1.12
C TYR A 300 6.48 -15.08 -1.75
N GLN A 301 6.02 -15.59 -2.89
CA GLN A 301 6.79 -16.44 -3.77
C GLN A 301 6.57 -15.89 -5.16
N PRO A 302 7.62 -15.84 -5.98
CA PRO A 302 7.54 -15.26 -7.30
C PRO A 302 6.94 -16.28 -8.29
N LYS A 303 5.70 -16.71 -8.02
CA LYS A 303 4.89 -17.62 -8.83
C LYS A 303 4.00 -16.79 -9.76
N THR A 304 3.46 -17.43 -10.81
CA THR A 304 2.40 -16.82 -11.62
C THR A 304 1.16 -16.64 -10.77
N GLN A 305 1.04 -15.50 -10.12
CA GLN A 305 -0.14 -15.12 -9.34
C GLN A 305 -0.55 -13.72 -9.77
N VAL A 306 -1.79 -13.62 -10.21
CA VAL A 306 -2.40 -12.33 -10.46
C VAL A 306 -3.00 -11.84 -9.15
N LEU A 307 -2.46 -10.75 -8.60
CA LEU A 307 -2.88 -10.15 -7.34
C LEU A 307 -2.93 -8.63 -7.54
N ALA A 308 -4.12 -8.07 -7.41
CA ALA A 308 -4.37 -6.64 -7.61
C ALA A 308 -5.51 -6.17 -6.70
N ASN A 309 -5.56 -4.87 -6.40
CA ASN A 309 -6.80 -4.29 -5.92
C ASN A 309 -7.39 -3.30 -6.92
N SER A 310 -8.66 -2.99 -6.72
CA SER A 310 -9.42 -2.17 -7.65
C SER A 310 -8.98 -0.70 -7.72
N GLN A 311 -8.11 -0.26 -6.79
CA GLN A 311 -7.71 1.13 -6.61
C GLN A 311 -6.32 1.44 -7.14
N LEU A 312 -5.37 0.53 -6.95
CA LEU A 312 -3.94 0.73 -7.20
C LEU A 312 -3.46 0.08 -8.51
N GLU A 313 -4.20 -0.91 -9.03
CA GLU A 313 -3.98 -1.59 -10.32
C GLU A 313 -5.23 -1.58 -11.23
N SER A 314 -6.09 -0.58 -11.07
CA SER A 314 -7.47 -0.55 -11.60
C SER A 314 -7.66 -1.00 -13.05
N ALA A 315 -6.71 -0.76 -13.95
CA ALA A 315 -6.82 -1.06 -15.37
C ALA A 315 -6.01 -2.28 -15.87
N PHE A 316 -5.22 -2.91 -15.00
CA PHE A 316 -4.37 -4.07 -15.35
C PHE A 316 -4.45 -5.16 -14.26
N GLN A 317 -5.57 -5.20 -13.53
CA GLN A 317 -5.79 -6.11 -12.41
C GLN A 317 -5.54 -7.57 -12.79
N ASP A 318 -6.01 -8.00 -13.96
CA ASP A 318 -5.92 -9.37 -14.48
C ASP A 318 -4.51 -9.76 -15.02
N THR A 319 -3.59 -8.81 -15.07
CA THR A 319 -2.22 -8.99 -15.57
C THR A 319 -1.16 -8.49 -14.58
N SER A 320 -1.53 -8.36 -13.30
CA SER A 320 -0.67 -7.87 -12.22
C SER A 320 -0.08 -9.00 -11.38
N SER A 321 1.22 -9.29 -11.48
CA SER A 321 1.96 -9.92 -10.36
C SER A 321 2.83 -8.84 -9.72
N CYS A 322 2.54 -8.52 -8.48
CA CYS A 322 3.20 -7.42 -7.79
C CYS A 322 4.68 -7.74 -7.58
N LEU A 323 5.01 -8.96 -7.14
CA LEU A 323 6.41 -9.36 -6.94
C LEU A 323 7.16 -9.59 -8.25
N ALA A 324 6.55 -10.15 -9.30
CA ALA A 324 7.24 -10.26 -10.58
C ALA A 324 7.55 -8.88 -11.16
N CYS A 325 6.60 -7.94 -11.09
CA CYS A 325 6.80 -6.57 -11.53
C CYS A 325 7.83 -5.85 -10.64
N HIS A 326 7.73 -5.94 -9.31
CA HIS A 326 8.66 -5.28 -8.40
C HIS A 326 10.08 -5.85 -8.45
N GLY A 327 10.23 -7.15 -8.71
CA GLY A 327 11.54 -7.79 -8.93
C GLY A 327 12.28 -7.29 -10.17
N THR A 328 11.63 -6.48 -11.03
CA THR A 328 12.28 -5.81 -12.15
C THR A 328 12.91 -4.46 -11.81
N ALA A 329 12.77 -3.97 -10.56
CA ALA A 329 13.39 -2.73 -10.11
C ALA A 329 14.91 -2.80 -10.31
N ALA A 330 15.43 -2.04 -11.28
CA ALA A 330 16.84 -2.04 -11.62
C ALA A 330 17.25 -0.72 -12.31
N TYR A 331 18.52 -0.37 -12.18
CA TYR A 331 19.12 0.82 -12.81
C TYR A 331 20.38 0.45 -13.60
N SER A 332 20.53 1.00 -14.78
CA SER A 332 21.70 0.92 -15.65
C SER A 332 22.26 2.32 -15.86
N LYS A 333 23.59 2.46 -15.79
CA LYS A 333 24.26 3.71 -16.13
C LYS A 333 24.05 4.10 -17.60
N THR A 334 23.90 3.12 -18.48
CA THR A 334 23.71 3.35 -19.93
C THR A 334 22.25 3.53 -20.30
N ASP A 335 21.36 2.75 -19.68
CA ASP A 335 19.96 2.63 -20.12
C ASP A 335 18.96 3.28 -19.15
N GLY A 336 19.44 3.77 -18.00
CA GLY A 336 18.59 4.30 -16.93
C GLY A 336 17.80 3.22 -16.21
N TYR A 337 16.58 3.53 -15.79
CA TYR A 337 15.72 2.56 -15.11
C TYR A 337 15.20 1.49 -16.07
N PHE A 338 15.20 0.24 -15.61
CA PHE A 338 14.69 -0.90 -16.38
C PHE A 338 13.26 -0.66 -16.85
N ASN A 339 12.99 -0.85 -18.14
CA ASN A 339 11.65 -0.74 -18.70
C ASN A 339 10.95 -2.10 -18.63
N PHE A 340 10.07 -2.26 -17.63
CA PHE A 340 9.30 -3.48 -17.42
C PHE A 340 7.98 -3.51 -18.22
N ALA A 341 7.61 -2.44 -18.92
CA ALA A 341 6.41 -2.44 -19.75
C ALA A 341 6.64 -3.28 -21.01
N ILE A 342 5.75 -4.24 -21.25
CA ILE A 342 5.83 -5.18 -22.38
C ILE A 342 4.81 -4.74 -23.43
N PRO A 343 5.23 -4.27 -24.61
CA PRO A 343 4.30 -3.92 -25.69
C PRO A 343 3.60 -5.17 -26.23
N THR A 344 2.27 -5.10 -26.34
CA THR A 344 1.42 -6.13 -26.95
C THR A 344 0.48 -5.50 -27.97
N GLN A 345 -0.19 -6.32 -28.80
CA GLN A 345 -1.19 -5.81 -29.75
C GLN A 345 -2.38 -5.11 -29.05
N GLY A 346 -2.62 -5.40 -27.77
CA GLY A 346 -3.70 -4.82 -26.97
C GLY A 346 -3.28 -3.66 -26.06
N GLY A 347 -2.03 -3.20 -26.13
CA GLY A 347 -1.48 -2.16 -25.24
C GLY A 347 -0.25 -2.64 -24.46
N LEU A 348 -0.01 -2.05 -23.29
CA LEU A 348 1.08 -2.46 -22.41
C LEU A 348 0.61 -3.55 -21.46
N THR A 349 1.43 -4.58 -21.28
CA THR A 349 1.30 -5.55 -20.19
C THR A 349 2.52 -5.48 -19.28
N TYR A 350 2.44 -6.18 -18.15
CA TYR A 350 3.48 -6.20 -17.13
C TYR A 350 3.90 -7.64 -16.82
N PRO A 351 5.10 -7.85 -16.26
CA PRO A 351 5.56 -9.18 -15.89
C PRO A 351 4.61 -9.82 -14.87
N THR A 352 4.03 -10.96 -15.24
CA THR A 352 3.24 -11.83 -14.34
C THR A 352 4.08 -12.98 -13.77
N THR A 353 5.34 -13.08 -14.21
CA THR A 353 6.33 -14.06 -13.77
C THR A 353 7.71 -13.39 -13.72
N PRO A 354 8.63 -13.89 -12.88
CA PRO A 354 9.99 -13.37 -12.82
C PRO A 354 10.67 -13.38 -14.19
N LEU A 355 11.31 -12.27 -14.53
CA LEU A 355 12.17 -12.21 -15.70
C LEU A 355 13.52 -12.90 -15.39
N PRO A 356 14.11 -13.61 -16.36
CA PRO A 356 15.39 -14.27 -16.17
C PRO A 356 16.52 -13.26 -15.96
N ASP A 357 17.56 -13.64 -15.21
CA ASP A 357 18.69 -12.76 -14.86
C ASP A 357 19.38 -12.10 -16.07
N LYS A 358 19.42 -12.80 -17.21
CA LYS A 358 19.99 -12.29 -18.46
C LYS A 358 19.34 -10.99 -18.95
N ASP A 359 18.07 -10.76 -18.62
CA ASP A 359 17.34 -9.55 -19.03
C ASP A 359 17.87 -8.31 -18.27
N PHE A 360 18.56 -8.53 -17.14
CA PHE A 360 19.18 -7.48 -16.31
C PHE A 360 20.68 -7.33 -16.59
N ASN A 361 21.20 -7.86 -17.70
CA ASN A 361 22.59 -7.64 -18.11
C ASN A 361 22.87 -6.13 -18.26
N GLY A 362 23.86 -5.62 -17.52
CA GLY A 362 24.18 -4.18 -17.49
C GLY A 362 23.42 -3.38 -16.43
N TYR A 363 22.42 -3.98 -15.76
CA TYR A 363 21.67 -3.35 -14.69
C TYR A 363 22.17 -3.77 -13.30
N LYS A 364 21.93 -2.89 -12.32
CA LYS A 364 22.00 -3.17 -10.89
C LYS A 364 20.58 -3.25 -10.35
N LYS A 365 20.23 -4.39 -9.75
CA LYS A 365 18.93 -4.56 -9.09
C LYS A 365 18.82 -3.61 -7.91
N LEU A 366 17.65 -3.00 -7.79
CA LEU A 366 17.25 -2.14 -6.68
C LEU A 366 16.41 -2.92 -5.66
N ASP A 367 16.70 -4.22 -5.54
CA ASP A 367 15.90 -5.20 -4.81
C ASP A 367 14.46 -5.22 -5.36
N PHE A 368 13.45 -4.82 -4.58
CA PHE A 368 12.04 -4.70 -5.01
C PHE A 368 11.51 -3.26 -4.85
N VAL A 369 12.39 -2.29 -4.60
CA VAL A 369 12.03 -0.92 -4.17
C VAL A 369 11.94 0.02 -5.37
N TRP A 370 10.79 0.00 -6.05
CA TRP A 370 10.52 0.87 -7.20
C TRP A 370 10.46 2.36 -6.87
N SER A 371 10.24 2.74 -5.59
CA SER A 371 10.24 4.15 -5.21
C SER A 371 11.58 4.84 -5.48
N LEU A 372 12.69 4.09 -5.57
CA LEU A 372 14.01 4.62 -5.95
C LEU A 372 14.02 5.30 -7.32
N LYS A 373 13.07 4.96 -8.21
CA LYS A 373 12.86 5.64 -9.50
C LYS A 373 12.49 7.12 -9.36
N ARG A 374 12.03 7.55 -8.19
CA ARG A 374 11.68 8.95 -7.91
C ARG A 374 12.89 9.83 -7.63
N ALA A 375 14.07 9.24 -7.43
CA ALA A 375 15.32 9.95 -7.23
C ALA A 375 15.56 11.00 -8.32
N GLN A 376 16.13 12.13 -7.93
CA GLN A 376 16.51 13.21 -8.82
C GLN A 376 18.04 13.26 -8.95
N TRP A 377 18.53 13.78 -10.06
CA TRP A 377 19.95 14.10 -10.22
C TRP A 377 20.36 15.23 -9.29
N LYS A 378 21.61 15.21 -8.82
CA LYS A 378 22.25 16.40 -8.27
C LYS A 378 22.42 17.42 -9.39
N ARG A 379 22.00 18.65 -9.11
CA ARG A 379 22.10 19.78 -10.03
C ARG A 379 22.59 21.01 -9.28
#